data_AF-X6MNU7-F1
#
_entry.id   AF-X6MNU7-F1
#
_cell.length_a   1.000
_cell.length_b   1.000
_cell.length_c   1.000
_cell.angle_alpha   90.00
_cell.angle_beta   90.00
_cell.angle_gamma   90.00
#
_symmetry.space_group_name_H-M   'P 1'
#
loop_
_entity.id
_entity.type
_entity.pdbx_description
1 polymer ?
#
loop_
_entity_poly.entity_id
_entity_poly.type
_entity_poly.pdbx_seq_one_letter_code
_entity_poly.pdbx_strand_id
1 'polypeptide(L)'
;MDYNNAEVDNSGAFDLVLKELKKGCCVGLFPEGLGRYQSYLSPFKTGLARLCVDFVCEQYEKKQKGDINNNNEFDYINIVPYGLNYLHRDMFRSPICVLIGDPIRIDKQTLKLYGLDLDSDLIHTLQHSSNSKAWEDLKFQASKAITLQLRQSFDLTTVHAPNWNLICLAHLARDLAFPLLSVPSSSNLSLFFHHTRFFSLLFSRSTSSSLPFFFFFTMP
;
A
#
# COMPACT_ATOMS: atom_id res chain seq x y z
N MET A 1 -7.29 -2.68 -16.91
CA MET A 1 -6.52 -1.60 -17.55
C MET A 1 -5.12 -2.09 -17.85
N ASP A 2 -4.96 -2.63 -19.06
CA ASP A 2 -3.67 -2.89 -19.67
C ASP A 2 -2.94 -1.59 -20.03
N TYR A 3 -1.68 -1.72 -20.47
CA TYR A 3 -0.86 -0.64 -21.01
C TYR A 3 -1.58 0.20 -22.09
N ASN A 4 -2.57 -0.38 -22.80
CA ASN A 4 -3.37 0.26 -23.85
C ASN A 4 -4.76 0.74 -23.41
N ASN A 5 -5.03 0.86 -22.10
CA ASN A 5 -6.31 1.36 -21.56
C ASN A 5 -7.54 0.50 -21.92
N ALA A 6 -7.31 -0.78 -22.27
CA ALA A 6 -8.37 -1.75 -22.50
C ALA A 6 -8.96 -2.25 -21.17
N GLU A 7 -10.26 -2.52 -21.19
CA GLU A 7 -10.97 -3.19 -20.11
C GLU A 7 -10.53 -4.66 -20.12
N VAL A 8 -9.85 -5.07 -19.04
CA VAL A 8 -9.31 -6.42 -18.91
C VAL A 8 -10.09 -7.07 -17.80
N ASP A 9 -10.73 -8.19 -18.12
CA ASP A 9 -11.35 -9.01 -17.11
C ASP A 9 -10.29 -9.81 -16.36
N ASN A 10 -10.06 -9.44 -15.11
CA ASN A 10 -9.12 -10.11 -14.20
C ASN A 10 -9.84 -11.01 -13.19
N SER A 11 -11.15 -11.23 -13.34
CA SER A 11 -11.98 -12.02 -12.41
C SER A 11 -11.35 -13.38 -12.09
N GLY A 12 -10.97 -14.15 -13.12
CA GLY A 12 -10.37 -15.47 -12.93
C GLY A 12 -9.03 -15.45 -12.18
N ALA A 13 -8.22 -14.39 -12.33
CA ALA A 13 -6.99 -14.25 -11.56
C ALA A 13 -7.27 -13.93 -10.09
N PHE A 14 -8.27 -13.08 -9.82
CA PHE A 14 -8.71 -12.78 -8.46
C PHE A 14 -9.25 -14.03 -7.75
N ASP A 15 -10.04 -14.85 -8.43
CA ASP A 15 -10.59 -16.10 -7.89
C ASP A 15 -9.49 -17.10 -7.51
N LEU A 16 -8.46 -17.23 -8.35
CA LEU A 16 -7.30 -18.07 -8.07
C LEU A 16 -6.51 -17.56 -6.87
N VAL A 17 -6.21 -16.26 -6.81
CA VAL A 17 -5.53 -15.64 -5.66
C VAL A 17 -6.33 -15.88 -4.39
N LEU A 18 -7.65 -15.65 -4.43
CA LEU A 18 -8.53 -15.84 -3.30
C LEU A 18 -8.57 -17.29 -2.83
N LYS A 19 -8.61 -18.25 -3.77
CA LYS A 19 -8.55 -19.69 -3.47
C LYS A 19 -7.25 -20.07 -2.77
N GLU A 20 -6.11 -19.55 -3.21
CA GLU A 20 -4.81 -19.82 -2.56
C GLU A 20 -4.67 -19.12 -1.22
N LEU A 21 -5.15 -17.87 -1.08
CA LEU A 21 -5.19 -17.16 0.22
C LEU A 21 -5.98 -17.96 1.26
N LYS A 22 -7.11 -18.56 0.88
CA LYS A 22 -7.92 -19.43 1.76
C LYS A 22 -7.19 -20.69 2.23
N LYS A 23 -6.10 -21.09 1.58
CA LYS A 23 -5.23 -22.20 2.02
C LYS A 23 -4.14 -21.76 3.00
N GLY A 24 -4.00 -20.46 3.27
CA GLY A 24 -2.92 -19.90 4.09
C GLY A 24 -1.67 -19.50 3.30
N CYS A 25 -1.76 -19.42 1.96
CA CYS A 25 -0.64 -18.95 1.13
C CYS A 25 -0.43 -17.43 1.29
N CYS A 26 0.79 -16.97 1.01
CA CYS A 26 1.14 -15.55 0.93
C CYS A 26 1.24 -15.11 -0.54
N VAL A 27 0.80 -13.89 -0.83
CA VAL A 27 0.81 -13.33 -2.19
C VAL A 27 1.43 -11.93 -2.16
N GLY A 28 2.41 -11.69 -3.04
CA GLY A 28 2.98 -10.37 -3.27
C GLY A 28 2.22 -9.63 -4.36
N LEU A 29 1.76 -8.42 -4.08
CA LEU A 29 0.96 -7.59 -5.00
C LEU A 29 1.57 -6.20 -5.14
N PHE A 30 1.53 -5.66 -6.37
CA PHE A 30 1.93 -4.29 -6.68
C PHE A 30 0.67 -3.45 -6.98
N PRO A 31 0.16 -2.67 -6.01
CA PRO A 31 -1.14 -2.02 -6.13
C PRO A 31 -1.21 -0.93 -7.20
N GLU A 32 -0.08 -0.45 -7.71
CA GLU A 32 -0.02 0.53 -8.82
C GLU A 32 -0.42 -0.10 -10.16
N GLY A 33 -0.10 -1.39 -10.35
CA GLY A 33 -0.32 -2.12 -11.59
C GLY A 33 0.35 -1.48 -12.82
N LEU A 34 1.42 -0.71 -12.62
CA LEU A 34 2.24 -0.08 -13.65
C LEU A 34 3.71 -0.11 -13.21
N GLY A 35 4.60 -0.66 -14.04
CA GLY A 35 6.04 -0.45 -13.89
C GLY A 35 6.41 0.82 -14.65
N ARG A 36 6.53 1.97 -13.99
CA ARG A 36 6.90 3.22 -14.68
C ARG A 36 8.02 3.97 -13.99
N TYR A 37 8.72 4.75 -14.81
CA TYR A 37 9.88 5.57 -14.47
C TYR A 37 9.55 6.81 -13.62
N GLN A 38 8.56 6.76 -12.73
CA GLN A 38 8.19 7.89 -11.87
C GLN A 38 9.04 7.92 -10.61
N SER A 39 9.25 9.12 -10.06
CA SER A 39 9.96 9.37 -8.80
C SER A 39 9.03 9.33 -7.58
N TYR A 40 7.77 8.94 -7.79
CA TYR A 40 6.73 8.86 -6.76
C TYR A 40 5.86 7.62 -7.01
N LEU A 41 5.22 7.11 -5.94
CA LEU A 41 4.28 5.98 -6.06
C LEU A 41 3.04 6.44 -6.86
N SER A 42 2.71 5.73 -7.93
CA SER A 42 1.47 5.89 -8.70
C SER A 42 0.23 5.60 -7.85
N PRO A 43 -0.92 6.24 -8.14
CA PRO A 43 -2.17 5.98 -7.41
C PRO A 43 -2.51 4.48 -7.36
N PHE A 44 -2.94 4.01 -6.20
CA PHE A 44 -3.25 2.59 -6.00
C PHE A 44 -4.58 2.23 -6.65
N LYS A 45 -4.60 1.08 -7.32
CA LYS A 45 -5.83 0.44 -7.79
C LYS A 45 -6.53 -0.25 -6.61
N THR A 46 -7.85 -0.34 -6.67
CA THR A 46 -8.68 -0.92 -5.60
C THR A 46 -8.64 -2.45 -5.51
N GLY A 47 -7.99 -3.12 -6.46
CA GLY A 47 -7.99 -4.59 -6.56
C GLY A 47 -7.43 -5.30 -5.32
N LEU A 48 -6.39 -4.75 -4.68
CA LEU A 48 -5.84 -5.28 -3.43
C LEU A 48 -6.87 -5.25 -2.31
N ALA A 49 -7.52 -4.10 -2.10
CA ALA A 49 -8.52 -3.95 -1.06
C ALA A 49 -9.75 -4.83 -1.34
N ARG A 50 -10.18 -4.92 -2.61
CA ARG A 50 -11.31 -5.77 -3.03
C ARG A 50 -11.07 -7.24 -2.68
N LEU A 51 -9.88 -7.76 -2.99
CA LEU A 51 -9.47 -9.12 -2.59
C LEU A 51 -9.61 -9.36 -1.08
N CYS A 52 -9.18 -8.40 -0.26
CA CYS A 52 -9.27 -8.51 1.18
C CYS A 52 -10.71 -8.46 1.69
N VAL A 53 -11.55 -7.58 1.13
CA VAL A 53 -12.98 -7.51 1.47
C VAL A 53 -13.67 -8.82 1.09
N ASP A 54 -13.50 -9.30 -0.16
CA ASP A 54 -14.13 -10.53 -0.63
C ASP A 54 -13.70 -11.75 0.20
N PHE A 55 -12.42 -11.84 0.58
CA PHE A 55 -11.93 -12.88 1.49
C PHE A 55 -12.65 -12.88 2.84
N VAL A 56 -12.70 -11.73 3.52
CA VAL A 56 -13.31 -11.65 4.86
C VAL A 56 -14.81 -11.91 4.80
N CYS A 57 -15.51 -11.40 3.78
CA CYS A 57 -16.93 -11.67 3.57
C CYS A 57 -17.20 -13.18 3.38
N GLU A 58 -16.44 -13.85 2.52
CA GLU A 58 -16.64 -15.28 2.27
C GLU A 58 -16.27 -16.17 3.45
N GLN A 59 -15.22 -15.82 4.21
CA GLN A 59 -14.88 -16.56 5.43
C GLN A 59 -15.97 -16.40 6.49
N TYR A 60 -16.52 -15.19 6.63
CA TYR A 60 -17.63 -14.92 7.52
C TYR A 60 -18.88 -15.74 7.17
N GLU A 61 -19.25 -15.79 5.88
CA GLU A 61 -20.37 -16.63 5.42
C GLU A 61 -20.18 -18.11 5.76
N LYS A 62 -18.97 -18.65 5.53
CA LYS A 62 -18.66 -20.06 5.82
C LYS A 62 -18.81 -20.37 7.30
N LYS A 63 -18.38 -19.46 8.18
CA LYS A 63 -18.57 -19.60 9.63
C LYS A 63 -20.05 -19.60 10.02
N GLN A 64 -20.86 -18.73 9.42
CA GLN A 64 -22.31 -18.70 9.67
C GLN A 64 -23.02 -19.98 9.21
N LYS A 65 -22.58 -20.59 8.11
CA LYS A 65 -23.15 -21.84 7.57
C LYS A 65 -22.76 -23.10 8.35
N GLY A 66 -21.89 -22.99 9.37
CA GLY A 66 -21.51 -24.11 10.23
C GLY A 66 -20.57 -25.11 9.56
N ASP A 67 -19.85 -24.72 8.51
CA ASP A 67 -18.84 -25.54 7.83
C ASP A 67 -17.53 -25.61 8.67
N ILE A 68 -17.63 -26.24 9.85
CA ILE A 68 -16.57 -26.34 10.88
C ILE A 68 -15.49 -27.37 10.49
N ASN A 69 -15.65 -28.11 9.39
CA ASN A 69 -14.77 -29.22 8.99
C ASN A 69 -13.47 -28.82 8.27
N ASN A 70 -13.19 -27.52 8.06
CA ASN A 70 -11.93 -27.08 7.47
C ASN A 70 -11.07 -26.35 8.51
N ASN A 71 -9.90 -26.93 8.81
CA ASN A 71 -8.88 -26.45 9.75
C ASN A 71 -8.24 -25.08 9.44
N ASN A 72 -8.82 -24.25 8.55
CA ASN A 72 -8.31 -22.90 8.26
C ASN A 72 -9.16 -21.86 8.98
N GLU A 73 -8.66 -21.48 10.16
CA GLU A 73 -9.34 -20.71 11.21
C GLU A 73 -9.30 -19.18 11.01
N PHE A 74 -8.69 -18.70 9.92
CA PHE A 74 -8.35 -17.28 9.74
C PHE A 74 -9.51 -16.45 9.15
N ASP A 75 -10.08 -15.55 9.97
CA ASP A 75 -11.12 -14.57 9.57
C ASP A 75 -10.56 -13.22 9.11
N TYR A 76 -9.25 -13.16 8.88
CA TYR A 76 -8.55 -11.91 8.64
C TYR A 76 -7.43 -12.09 7.64
N ILE A 77 -7.07 -11.00 6.99
CA ILE A 77 -5.86 -10.88 6.17
C ILE A 77 -4.98 -9.79 6.74
N ASN A 78 -3.68 -10.06 6.83
CA ASN A 78 -2.67 -9.04 7.11
C ASN A 78 -2.06 -8.56 5.80
N ILE A 79 -2.10 -7.25 5.57
CA ILE A 79 -1.39 -6.59 4.49
C ILE A 79 -0.12 -6.00 5.08
N VAL A 80 1.05 -6.48 4.64
CA VAL A 80 2.33 -5.95 5.10
C VAL A 80 2.86 -4.99 4.03
N PRO A 81 2.98 -3.69 4.30
CA PRO A 81 3.52 -2.74 3.35
C PRO A 81 5.04 -2.92 3.22
N TYR A 82 5.50 -3.08 1.98
CA TYR A 82 6.92 -3.15 1.63
C TYR A 82 7.29 -1.94 0.76
N GLY A 83 8.14 -1.07 1.28
CA GLY A 83 8.73 0.05 0.56
C GLY A 83 10.03 -0.38 -0.11
N LEU A 84 10.05 -0.38 -1.44
CA LEU A 84 11.22 -0.76 -2.25
C LEU A 84 11.88 0.50 -2.82
N ASN A 85 13.03 0.88 -2.26
CA ASN A 85 13.74 2.08 -2.68
C ASN A 85 15.08 1.71 -3.33
N TYR A 86 15.16 1.93 -4.65
CA TYR A 86 16.37 1.70 -5.43
C TYR A 86 17.30 2.90 -5.34
N LEU A 87 18.57 2.67 -5.00
CA LEU A 87 19.58 3.73 -4.94
C LEU A 87 20.03 4.20 -6.33
N HIS A 88 20.12 3.26 -7.27
CA HIS A 88 20.53 3.52 -8.65
C HIS A 88 19.58 2.81 -9.61
N ARG A 89 18.48 3.47 -9.99
CA ARG A 89 17.46 2.84 -10.84
C ARG A 89 17.96 2.44 -12.24
N ASP A 90 18.98 3.14 -12.74
CA ASP A 90 19.49 2.98 -14.11
C ASP A 90 20.49 1.81 -14.23
N MET A 91 20.86 1.22 -13.08
CA MET A 91 21.75 0.07 -13.01
C MET A 91 20.92 -1.21 -12.95
N PHE A 92 21.23 -2.16 -13.84
CA PHE A 92 20.60 -3.50 -13.85
C PHE A 92 20.76 -4.27 -12.52
N ARG A 93 21.75 -3.89 -11.71
CA ARG A 93 21.95 -4.36 -10.35
C ARG A 93 22.30 -3.17 -9.47
N SER A 94 21.32 -2.67 -8.74
CA SER A 94 21.53 -1.63 -7.74
C SER A 94 21.23 -2.13 -6.34
N PRO A 95 21.95 -1.61 -5.34
CA PRO A 95 21.54 -1.80 -3.96
C PRO A 95 20.13 -1.24 -3.76
N ILE A 96 19.30 -2.03 -3.10
CA ILE A 96 17.92 -1.70 -2.77
C ILE A 96 17.79 -1.64 -1.25
N CYS A 97 17.01 -0.68 -0.77
CA CYS A 97 16.51 -0.70 0.59
C CYS A 97 15.08 -1.18 0.62
N VAL A 98 14.85 -2.18 1.46
CA VAL A 98 13.53 -2.71 1.77
C VAL A 98 13.15 -2.19 3.14
N LEU A 99 12.10 -1.38 3.19
CA LEU A 99 11.48 -0.90 4.42
C LEU A 99 10.19 -1.69 4.62
N ILE A 100 10.11 -2.41 5.72
CA ILE A 100 8.92 -3.17 6.12
C ILE A 100 8.14 -2.29 7.08
N GLY A 101 6.92 -1.93 6.71
CA GLY A 101 6.02 -1.21 7.62
C GLY A 101 5.17 -2.16 8.45
N ASP A 102 4.39 -1.57 9.36
CA ASP A 102 3.57 -2.33 10.28
C ASP A 102 2.46 -3.11 9.55
N PRO A 103 2.19 -4.38 9.91
CA PRO A 103 1.10 -5.15 9.33
C PRO A 103 -0.26 -4.48 9.55
N ILE A 104 -1.04 -4.36 8.48
CA ILE A 104 -2.39 -3.81 8.48
C ILE A 104 -3.38 -4.97 8.46
N ARG A 105 -4.07 -5.17 9.58
CA ARG A 105 -5.06 -6.24 9.72
C ARG A 105 -6.41 -5.82 9.15
N ILE A 106 -6.88 -6.58 8.16
CA ILE A 106 -8.23 -6.48 7.61
C ILE A 106 -9.04 -7.64 8.15
N ASP A 107 -9.96 -7.33 9.05
CA ASP A 107 -10.94 -8.26 9.61
C ASP A 107 -12.33 -7.65 9.59
N LYS A 108 -13.31 -8.38 10.14
CA LYS A 108 -14.70 -7.92 10.24
C LYS A 108 -14.84 -6.57 10.96
N GLN A 109 -14.04 -6.31 11.99
CA GLN A 109 -14.10 -5.03 12.71
C GLN A 109 -13.60 -3.90 11.82
N THR A 110 -12.50 -4.13 11.09
CA THR A 110 -11.99 -3.18 10.09
C THR A 110 -13.05 -2.90 9.01
N LEU A 111 -13.73 -3.91 8.49
CA LEU A 111 -14.80 -3.71 7.50
C LEU A 111 -15.96 -2.87 8.03
N LYS A 112 -16.36 -3.10 9.30
CA LYS A 112 -17.40 -2.31 9.97
C LYS A 112 -17.03 -0.84 10.07
N LEU A 113 -15.77 -0.52 10.36
CA LEU A 113 -15.27 0.87 10.38
C LEU A 113 -15.39 1.56 9.01
N TYR A 114 -15.29 0.80 7.93
CA TYR A 114 -15.42 1.30 6.55
C TYR A 114 -16.84 1.19 5.98
N GLY A 115 -17.85 1.00 6.84
CA GLY A 115 -19.26 1.02 6.47
C GLY A 115 -19.82 -0.34 6.01
N LEU A 116 -19.08 -1.43 6.19
CA LEU A 116 -19.52 -2.78 5.84
C LEU A 116 -19.67 -3.63 7.11
N ASP A 117 -20.83 -3.50 7.75
CA ASP A 117 -21.18 -4.22 8.98
C ASP A 117 -21.81 -5.59 8.68
N LEU A 118 -20.98 -6.64 8.65
CA LEU A 118 -21.41 -8.01 8.32
C LEU A 118 -22.45 -8.60 9.29
N ASP A 119 -22.67 -8.00 10.47
CA ASP A 119 -23.72 -8.39 11.42
C ASP A 119 -25.09 -7.76 11.11
N SER A 120 -25.14 -6.76 10.23
CA SER A 120 -26.37 -6.03 9.96
C SER A 120 -27.36 -6.86 9.15
N ASP A 121 -28.61 -6.94 9.62
CA ASP A 121 -29.72 -7.60 8.90
C ASP A 121 -29.90 -7.05 7.49
N LEU A 122 -29.60 -5.76 7.28
CA LEU A 122 -29.61 -5.12 5.97
C LEU A 122 -28.58 -5.74 5.02
N ILE A 123 -27.36 -5.99 5.50
CA ILE A 123 -26.30 -6.57 4.70
C ILE A 123 -26.61 -8.03 4.39
N HIS A 124 -27.11 -8.79 5.38
CA HIS A 124 -27.56 -10.16 5.16
C HIS A 124 -28.67 -10.24 4.10
N THR A 125 -29.60 -9.29 4.13
CA THR A 125 -30.66 -9.17 3.11
C THR A 125 -30.08 -8.79 1.75
N LEU A 126 -29.18 -7.81 1.67
CA LEU A 126 -28.58 -7.34 0.43
C LEU A 126 -27.74 -8.42 -0.26
N GLN A 127 -26.98 -9.18 0.53
CA GLN A 127 -26.13 -10.27 0.07
C GLN A 127 -26.92 -11.41 -0.57
N HIS A 128 -28.11 -11.72 -0.04
CA HIS A 128 -29.02 -12.72 -0.58
C HIS A 128 -30.08 -12.16 -1.53
N SER A 129 -30.17 -10.84 -1.67
CA SER A 129 -31.11 -10.21 -2.58
C SER A 129 -30.71 -10.45 -4.04
N SER A 130 -31.70 -10.55 -4.92
CA SER A 130 -31.51 -10.54 -6.37
C SER A 130 -30.87 -9.22 -6.88
N ASN A 131 -30.73 -8.20 -6.04
CA ASN A 131 -30.09 -6.93 -6.37
C ASN A 131 -28.58 -6.96 -6.07
N SER A 132 -27.85 -7.74 -6.86
CA SER A 132 -26.38 -7.90 -6.76
C SER A 132 -25.62 -6.56 -6.83
N LYS A 133 -26.19 -5.53 -7.46
CA LYS A 133 -25.52 -4.24 -7.69
C LYS A 133 -25.29 -3.45 -6.40
N ALA A 134 -26.29 -3.36 -5.52
CA ALA A 134 -26.16 -2.60 -4.28
C ALA A 134 -25.09 -3.18 -3.33
N TRP A 135 -24.98 -4.51 -3.29
CA TRP A 135 -23.95 -5.21 -2.54
C TRP A 135 -22.54 -4.94 -3.09
N GLU A 136 -22.37 -5.04 -4.42
CA GLU A 136 -21.08 -4.75 -5.07
C GLU A 136 -20.67 -3.28 -4.88
N ASP A 137 -21.63 -2.34 -4.93
CA ASP A 137 -21.36 -0.92 -4.70
C ASP A 137 -20.87 -0.64 -3.27
N LEU A 138 -21.45 -1.30 -2.26
CA LEU A 138 -20.98 -1.19 -0.87
C LEU A 138 -19.57 -1.76 -0.69
N LYS A 139 -19.31 -2.96 -1.24
CA LYS A 139 -17.96 -3.56 -1.23
C LYS A 139 -16.94 -2.64 -1.92
N PHE A 140 -17.33 -2.01 -3.03
CA PHE A 140 -16.48 -1.07 -3.75
C PHE A 140 -16.17 0.18 -2.93
N GLN A 141 -17.16 0.75 -2.23
CA GLN A 141 -16.96 1.90 -1.35
C GLN A 141 -16.00 1.58 -0.19
N ALA A 142 -16.22 0.47 0.50
CA ALA A 142 -15.33 0.00 1.56
C ALA A 142 -13.90 -0.25 1.03
N SER A 143 -13.79 -0.91 -0.13
CA SER A 143 -12.50 -1.17 -0.78
C SER A 143 -11.75 0.13 -1.14
N LYS A 144 -12.48 1.16 -1.60
CA LYS A 144 -11.89 2.47 -1.91
C LYS A 144 -11.34 3.14 -0.65
N ALA A 145 -12.08 3.10 0.46
CA ALA A 145 -11.64 3.67 1.73
C ALA A 145 -10.40 2.95 2.29
N ILE A 146 -10.39 1.61 2.27
CA ILE A 146 -9.23 0.80 2.66
C ILE A 146 -8.03 1.12 1.77
N THR A 147 -8.23 1.24 0.46
CA THR A 147 -7.13 1.57 -0.48
C THR A 147 -6.45 2.90 -0.13
N LEU A 148 -7.22 3.90 0.28
CA LEU A 148 -6.68 5.20 0.71
C LEU A 148 -5.87 5.08 2.01
N GLN A 149 -6.33 4.30 2.98
CA GLN A 149 -5.58 4.04 4.22
C GLN A 149 -4.28 3.27 3.93
N LEU A 150 -4.36 2.23 3.09
CA LEU A 150 -3.18 1.47 2.66
C LEU A 150 -2.15 2.40 2.03
N ARG A 151 -2.60 3.28 1.13
CA ARG A 151 -1.70 4.23 0.47
C ARG A 151 -0.89 5.06 1.46
N GLN A 152 -1.52 5.60 2.49
CA GLN A 152 -0.82 6.38 3.53
C GLN A 152 0.28 5.58 4.22
N SER A 153 0.03 4.29 4.49
CA SER A 153 1.02 3.41 5.12
C SER A 153 2.21 3.12 4.19
N PHE A 154 1.95 2.92 2.89
CA PHE A 154 3.01 2.73 1.89
C PHE A 154 3.86 3.99 1.67
N ASP A 155 3.24 5.17 1.69
CA ASP A 155 3.93 6.46 1.57
C ASP A 155 4.94 6.68 2.72
N LEU A 156 4.71 6.10 3.91
CA LEU A 156 5.66 6.17 5.02
C LEU A 156 6.91 5.30 4.79
N THR A 157 6.79 4.24 4.00
CA THR A 157 7.89 3.29 3.72
C THR A 157 8.69 3.63 2.46
N THR A 158 8.27 4.63 1.70
CA THR A 158 8.86 4.95 0.39
C THR A 158 9.31 6.41 0.33
N VAL A 159 10.35 6.69 -0.46
CA VAL A 159 10.76 8.06 -0.76
C VAL A 159 10.08 8.54 -2.03
N HIS A 160 9.40 9.69 -1.93
CA HIS A 160 8.78 10.35 -3.08
C HIS A 160 9.43 11.68 -3.37
N ALA A 161 9.45 12.02 -4.66
CA ALA A 161 9.75 13.35 -5.13
C ALA A 161 8.84 13.69 -6.33
N PRO A 162 8.32 14.93 -6.43
CA PRO A 162 7.56 15.39 -7.60
C PRO A 162 8.33 15.26 -8.92
N ASN A 163 9.66 15.40 -8.87
CA ASN A 163 10.56 15.21 -10.01
C ASN A 163 11.94 14.71 -9.56
N TRP A 164 12.76 14.30 -10.53
CA TRP A 164 14.11 13.78 -10.28
C TRP A 164 15.09 14.83 -9.73
N ASN A 165 14.92 16.10 -10.07
CA ASN A 165 15.81 17.15 -9.56
C ASN A 165 15.67 17.29 -8.04
N LEU A 166 14.46 17.17 -7.52
CA LEU A 166 14.19 17.31 -6.09
C LEU A 166 14.78 16.14 -5.29
N ILE A 167 14.72 14.91 -5.81
CA ILE A 167 15.38 13.78 -5.15
C ILE A 167 16.91 13.93 -5.18
N CYS A 168 17.48 14.42 -6.28
CA CYS A 168 18.92 14.72 -6.38
C CYS A 168 19.35 15.82 -5.40
N LEU A 169 18.55 16.88 -5.25
CA LEU A 169 18.79 17.93 -4.26
C LEU A 169 18.70 17.39 -2.82
N ALA A 170 17.73 16.51 -2.54
CA ALA A 170 17.61 15.85 -1.25
C ALA A 170 18.82 14.97 -0.92
N HIS A 171 19.35 14.24 -1.91
CA HIS A 171 20.60 13.50 -1.76
C HIS A 171 21.77 14.42 -1.46
N LEU A 172 21.95 15.49 -2.25
CA LEU A 172 23.03 16.45 -2.06
C LEU A 172 22.97 17.12 -0.68
N ALA A 173 21.80 17.57 -0.26
CA ALA A 173 21.62 18.21 1.04
C ALA A 173 21.90 17.26 2.20
N ARG A 174 21.46 16.00 2.09
CA ARG A 174 21.81 14.94 3.04
C ARG A 174 23.32 14.74 3.10
N ASP A 175 23.98 14.63 1.94
CA ASP A 175 25.42 14.33 1.89
C ASP A 175 26.25 15.48 2.48
N LEU A 176 25.80 16.73 2.29
CA LEU A 176 26.42 17.89 2.95
C LEU A 176 26.17 17.92 4.47
N ALA A 177 24.94 17.63 4.91
CA ALA A 177 24.56 17.69 6.32
C ALA A 177 25.10 16.49 7.14
N PHE A 178 25.19 15.32 6.51
CA PHE A 178 25.63 14.08 7.13
C PHE A 178 26.67 13.36 6.25
N PRO A 179 27.91 13.89 6.14
CA PRO A 179 28.93 13.32 5.25
C PRO A 179 29.29 11.87 5.55
N LEU A 180 29.23 11.47 6.83
CA LEU A 180 29.46 10.10 7.28
C LEU A 180 28.36 9.11 6.85
N LEU A 181 27.24 9.61 6.35
CA LEU A 181 26.10 8.84 5.82
C LEU A 181 25.99 8.93 4.29
N SER A 182 26.94 9.56 3.61
CA SER A 182 26.89 9.77 2.16
C SER A 182 26.90 8.47 1.36
N VAL A 183 27.56 7.43 1.90
CA VAL A 183 27.60 6.10 1.29
C VAL A 183 26.59 5.19 2.00
N PRO A 184 25.57 4.68 1.28
CA PRO A 184 24.65 3.70 1.84
C PRO A 184 25.38 2.38 2.07
N SER A 185 25.35 1.92 3.31
CA SER A 185 25.84 0.63 3.79
C SER A 185 24.71 -0.09 4.51
N SER A 186 24.83 -1.40 4.72
CA SER A 186 23.82 -2.17 5.47
C SER A 186 23.53 -1.60 6.87
N SER A 187 24.54 -1.02 7.52
CA SER A 187 24.44 -0.47 8.88
C SER A 187 23.72 0.87 8.99
N ASN A 188 23.72 1.68 7.93
CA ASN A 188 23.22 3.07 7.96
C ASN A 188 22.07 3.33 6.97
N LEU A 189 21.62 2.30 6.26
CA LEU A 189 20.63 2.41 5.18
C LEU A 189 19.33 3.05 5.65
N SER A 190 18.78 2.63 6.79
CA SER A 190 17.55 3.20 7.34
C SER A 190 17.68 4.72 7.56
N LEU A 191 18.80 5.16 8.15
CA LEU A 191 19.09 6.56 8.42
C LEU A 191 19.29 7.37 7.13
N PHE A 192 19.96 6.77 6.13
CA PHE A 192 20.10 7.33 4.79
C PHE A 192 18.73 7.64 4.17
N PHE A 193 17.79 6.69 4.19
CA PHE A 193 16.44 6.89 3.66
C PHE A 193 15.63 7.89 4.47
N HIS A 194 15.73 7.83 5.80
CA HIS A 194 15.06 8.76 6.69
C HIS A 194 15.44 10.23 6.39
N HIS A 195 16.75 10.53 6.30
CA HIS A 195 17.21 11.89 5.99
C HIS A 195 16.90 12.31 4.55
N THR A 196 17.01 11.38 3.60
CA THR A 196 16.61 11.65 2.20
C THR A 196 15.14 12.05 2.13
N ARG A 197 14.26 11.31 2.80
CA ARG A 197 12.84 11.61 2.88
C ARG A 197 12.60 12.95 3.56
N PHE A 198 13.30 13.24 4.65
CA PHE A 198 13.21 14.53 5.35
C PHE A 198 13.52 15.70 4.42
N PHE A 199 14.65 15.70 3.71
CA PHE A 199 15.01 16.77 2.78
C PHE A 199 14.08 16.84 1.57
N SER A 200 13.63 15.69 1.04
CA SER A 200 12.65 15.68 -0.05
C SER A 200 11.34 16.37 0.36
N LEU A 201 10.81 16.06 1.55
CA LEU A 201 9.61 16.70 2.07
C LEU A 201 9.83 18.20 2.32
N LEU A 202 10.99 18.57 2.85
CA LEU A 202 11.36 19.96 3.10
C LEU A 202 11.37 20.77 1.80
N PHE A 203 12.05 20.28 0.77
CA PHE A 203 12.17 20.97 -0.51
C PHE A 203 10.86 20.98 -1.30
N SER A 204 10.04 19.92 -1.19
CA SER A 204 8.73 19.86 -1.83
C SER A 204 7.75 20.89 -1.26
N ARG A 205 7.90 21.29 0.01
CA ARG A 205 7.10 22.36 0.63
C ARG A 205 7.54 23.75 0.19
N SER A 206 8.84 23.94 -0.05
CA SER A 206 9.40 25.23 -0.49
C SER A 206 8.94 25.62 -1.90
N THR A 207 8.66 24.66 -2.77
CA THR A 207 8.17 24.95 -4.13
C THR A 207 6.75 25.53 -4.15
N SER A 208 5.99 25.36 -3.06
CA SER A 208 4.63 25.89 -2.91
C SER A 208 4.52 27.23 -2.18
N SER A 209 5.58 27.70 -1.50
CA SER A 209 5.57 28.99 -0.80
C SER A 209 6.95 29.64 -0.85
N SER A 210 7.01 30.83 -1.46
CA SER A 210 8.19 31.69 -1.52
C SER A 210 8.53 32.29 -0.15
N LEU A 211 9.14 31.51 0.74
CA LEU A 211 9.73 32.03 1.97
C LEU A 211 11.20 31.60 2.09
N PRO A 212 12.11 32.50 2.52
CA PRO A 212 13.52 32.17 2.70
C PRO A 212 13.69 31.24 3.91
N PHE A 213 14.47 30.16 3.72
CA PHE A 213 14.85 29.24 4.80
C PHE A 213 16.07 29.76 5.57
N PHE A 214 15.97 29.76 6.90
CA PHE A 214 17.11 29.87 7.81
C PHE A 214 17.46 28.48 8.36
N PHE A 215 18.69 28.01 8.13
CA PHE A 215 19.22 26.81 8.76
C PHE A 215 19.72 27.15 10.17
N PHE A 216 19.12 26.55 11.21
CA PHE A 216 19.77 26.42 12.50
C PHE A 216 20.24 24.96 12.65
N PHE A 217 21.52 24.73 12.45
CA PHE A 217 22.16 23.51 12.93
C PHE A 217 22.47 23.71 14.41
N THR A 218 21.81 22.94 15.26
CA THR A 218 22.35 22.68 16.60
C THR A 218 22.99 21.31 16.53
N MET A 219 24.32 21.27 16.58
CA MET A 219 25.05 20.04 16.88
C MET A 219 25.07 19.88 18.42
N PRO A 220 24.94 18.65 18.95
CA PRO A 220 25.54 18.33 20.24
C PRO A 220 27.07 18.32 20.14
#